data_AF-A0A1Q9TJ90-F1
#
_entry.id   AF-A0A1Q9TJ90-F1
#
_cell.length_a   1.000
_cell.length_b   1.000
_cell.length_c   1.000
_cell.angle_alpha   90.00
_cell.angle_beta   90.00
_cell.angle_gamma   90.00
#
_symmetry.space_group_name_H-M   'P 1'
#
loop_
_entity.id
_entity.type
_entity.pdbx_description
1 polymer ?
#
loop_
_entity_poly.entity_id
_entity_poly.type
_entity_poly.pdbx_seq_one_letter_code
_entity_poly.pdbx_strand_id
1 'polypeptide(L)'
;MMACSTGQRTRPQVCDHTMVSTSCPPSWDFTDDFAHDEMTGAVHRLLADSRTPMSAMEIAHRMSLPRVVATTIITHLARQGLVQISPLTPSAGFLSQAIAALTGDQHHRAASLSSMKIIVTGPAGAGVSTFVGAAARHAPVRLLETIPDRAGALTSYCLEQGAVDVSPNGRVHLLAAPPPAVFDALWVDVTRAASAILVLVNSHRPWTAIPVLEAAHETRLPLLMVVNHIDSSHPDPSNIAARFGVESDLIHITDARSRPATRSTLARLLRRVEAASTPAALRGVFTQEACRG
;
A
#
# COMPACT_ATOMS: atom_id res chain seq x y z
N MET A 1 3.14 -38.23 -28.23
CA MET A 1 3.81 -38.19 -26.91
C MET A 1 4.26 -36.74 -26.70
N MET A 2 3.35 -35.90 -26.20
CA MET A 2 3.57 -34.47 -26.03
C MET A 2 4.29 -34.25 -24.70
N ALA A 3 5.49 -33.69 -24.74
CA ALA A 3 6.29 -33.39 -23.56
C ALA A 3 5.54 -32.35 -22.70
N CYS A 4 5.04 -32.79 -21.55
CA CYS A 4 4.50 -31.92 -20.52
C CYS A 4 5.67 -31.13 -19.93
N SER A 5 5.77 -29.84 -20.26
CA SER A 5 6.77 -28.96 -19.65
C SER A 5 6.49 -28.89 -18.15
N THR A 6 7.35 -29.50 -17.35
CA THR A 6 7.44 -29.28 -15.90
C THR A 6 7.98 -27.87 -15.65
N GLY A 7 7.14 -26.86 -15.89
CA GLY A 7 7.38 -25.51 -15.39
C GLY A 7 7.36 -25.59 -13.86
N GLN A 8 8.46 -25.20 -13.23
CA GLN A 8 8.51 -25.00 -11.78
C GLN A 8 7.31 -24.13 -11.41
N ARG A 9 6.29 -24.71 -10.75
CA ARG A 9 5.18 -23.94 -10.19
C ARG A 9 5.76 -23.08 -9.07
N THR A 10 6.16 -21.86 -9.41
CA THR A 10 6.56 -20.84 -8.43
C THR A 10 5.45 -20.70 -7.42
N ARG A 11 5.77 -20.83 -6.13
CA ARG A 11 4.76 -20.70 -5.07
C ARG A 11 4.06 -19.34 -5.21
N PRO A 12 2.71 -19.28 -5.20
CA PRO A 12 1.99 -18.02 -5.22
C PRO A 12 2.48 -17.16 -4.07
N GLN A 13 2.87 -15.92 -4.36
CA GLN A 13 3.27 -14.97 -3.33
C GLN A 13 2.11 -14.02 -3.07
N VAL A 14 1.59 -14.05 -1.84
CA VAL A 14 0.44 -13.24 -1.41
C VAL A 14 0.93 -12.23 -0.38
N CYS A 15 0.61 -10.95 -0.60
CA CYS A 15 0.83 -9.85 0.31
C CYS A 15 -0.50 -9.12 0.57
N ASP A 16 -0.48 -8.09 1.41
CA ASP A 16 -1.68 -7.39 1.88
C ASP A 16 -2.56 -6.85 0.75
N HIS A 17 -1.91 -6.33 -0.31
CA HIS A 17 -2.54 -5.72 -1.48
C HIS A 17 -2.80 -6.71 -2.63
N THR A 18 -2.48 -8.00 -2.47
CA THR A 18 -2.75 -9.00 -3.50
C THR A 18 -4.26 -9.09 -3.68
N MET A 19 -4.72 -8.74 -4.88
CA MET A 19 -6.13 -8.84 -5.26
C MET A 19 -6.45 -10.29 -5.57
N VAL A 20 -7.62 -10.73 -5.13
CA VAL A 20 -8.10 -12.10 -5.25
C VAL A 20 -9.48 -12.07 -5.89
N SER A 21 -9.70 -12.90 -6.90
CA SER A 21 -11.01 -13.19 -7.46
C SER A 21 -11.18 -14.69 -7.64
N THR A 22 -12.41 -15.17 -7.70
CA THR A 22 -12.65 -16.59 -7.97
C THR A 22 -12.37 -16.92 -9.43
N SER A 23 -11.87 -18.14 -9.67
CA SER A 23 -11.58 -18.66 -11.00
C SER A 23 -12.75 -19.46 -11.60
N CYS A 24 -13.82 -19.70 -10.85
CA CYS A 24 -14.75 -20.80 -11.11
C CYS A 24 -16.12 -20.35 -11.65
N PRO A 25 -16.72 -21.07 -12.63
CA PRO A 25 -18.14 -20.96 -12.94
C PRO A 25 -19.01 -21.56 -11.80
N PRO A 26 -20.29 -21.17 -11.68
CA PRO A 26 -21.16 -21.49 -10.54
C PRO A 26 -21.58 -22.97 -10.39
N SER A 27 -20.97 -23.92 -11.10
CA SER A 27 -21.39 -25.33 -11.15
C SER A 27 -20.47 -26.32 -10.40
N TRP A 28 -19.45 -25.85 -9.68
CA TRP A 28 -18.60 -26.72 -8.87
C TRP A 28 -19.24 -26.92 -7.49
N ASP A 29 -19.45 -28.16 -7.09
CA ASP A 29 -20.03 -28.48 -5.78
C ASP A 29 -18.94 -28.39 -4.70
N PHE A 30 -19.01 -27.35 -3.87
CA PHE A 30 -17.99 -26.99 -2.87
C PHE A 30 -18.00 -27.85 -1.60
N THR A 31 -19.00 -28.72 -1.46
CA THR A 31 -19.33 -29.35 -0.18
C THR A 31 -18.32 -30.41 0.25
N ASP A 32 -17.65 -31.10 -0.68
CA ASP A 32 -16.71 -32.18 -0.36
C ASP A 32 -15.23 -31.73 -0.21
N ASP A 33 -14.75 -30.75 -0.99
CA ASP A 33 -13.32 -30.37 -1.02
C ASP A 33 -12.83 -29.67 0.27
N PHE A 34 -13.75 -29.05 1.03
CA PHE A 34 -13.45 -28.35 2.30
C PHE A 34 -14.09 -29.00 3.52
N ALA A 35 -14.56 -30.25 3.43
CA ALA A 35 -15.27 -30.93 4.50
C ALA A 35 -14.51 -30.94 5.86
N HIS A 36 -13.20 -30.71 5.85
CA HIS A 36 -12.34 -30.61 7.03
C HIS A 36 -11.69 -29.24 7.27
N ASP A 37 -11.92 -28.22 6.41
CA ASP A 37 -11.36 -26.86 6.53
C ASP A 37 -12.45 -25.79 6.32
N GLU A 38 -13.25 -25.60 7.37
CA GLU A 38 -14.37 -24.66 7.38
C GLU A 38 -13.94 -23.21 7.10
N MET A 39 -12.75 -22.82 7.57
CA MET A 39 -12.24 -21.45 7.42
C MET A 39 -11.86 -21.15 5.97
N THR A 40 -11.16 -22.07 5.31
CA THR A 40 -10.84 -21.94 3.88
C THR A 40 -12.11 -21.94 3.03
N GLY A 41 -13.08 -22.82 3.34
CA GLY A 41 -14.38 -22.85 2.66
C GLY A 41 -15.17 -21.54 2.83
N ALA A 42 -15.12 -20.92 4.02
CA ALA A 42 -15.76 -19.63 4.28
C ALA A 42 -15.12 -18.48 3.49
N VAL A 43 -13.79 -18.42 3.42
CA VAL A 43 -13.07 -17.44 2.59
C VAL A 43 -13.41 -17.63 1.11
N HIS A 44 -13.45 -18.87 0.62
CA HIS A 44 -13.81 -19.16 -0.75
C HIS A 44 -15.26 -18.70 -1.07
N ARG A 45 -16.24 -18.98 -0.19
CA ARG A 45 -17.62 -18.52 -0.36
C ARG A 45 -17.72 -16.99 -0.37
N LEU A 46 -17.03 -16.31 0.55
CA LEU A 46 -16.96 -14.84 0.56
C LEU A 46 -16.46 -14.29 -0.79
N LEU A 47 -15.46 -14.94 -1.39
CA LEU A 47 -14.94 -14.56 -2.70
C LEU A 47 -15.92 -14.85 -3.82
N ALA A 48 -16.62 -16.00 -3.79
CA ALA A 48 -17.59 -16.41 -4.81
C ALA A 48 -18.82 -15.51 -4.84
N ASP A 49 -19.29 -15.05 -3.67
CA ASP A 49 -20.42 -14.14 -3.55
C ASP A 49 -20.04 -12.69 -3.92
N SER A 50 -18.75 -12.37 -3.93
CA SER A 50 -18.25 -11.03 -4.25
C SER A 50 -18.20 -10.80 -5.76
N ARG A 51 -18.90 -9.75 -6.22
CA ARG A 51 -18.89 -9.32 -7.64
C ARG A 51 -17.61 -8.61 -8.05
N THR A 52 -16.78 -8.21 -7.10
CA THR A 52 -15.53 -7.48 -7.34
C THR A 52 -14.37 -8.17 -6.65
N PRO A 53 -13.17 -8.14 -7.23
CA PRO A 53 -11.98 -8.65 -6.56
C PRO A 53 -11.74 -7.96 -5.21
N MET A 54 -11.19 -8.69 -4.24
CA MET A 54 -10.85 -8.19 -2.90
C MET A 54 -9.36 -8.38 -2.62
N SER A 55 -8.74 -7.46 -1.89
CA SER A 55 -7.38 -7.63 -1.40
C SER A 55 -7.31 -8.61 -0.23
N ALA A 56 -6.14 -9.20 0.00
CA ALA A 56 -5.89 -10.04 1.17
C ALA A 56 -6.23 -9.36 2.50
N MET A 57 -5.96 -8.05 2.62
CA MET A 57 -6.33 -7.26 3.80
C MET A 57 -7.85 -7.11 3.98
N GLU A 58 -8.60 -6.89 2.89
CA GLU A 58 -10.06 -6.81 2.93
C GLU A 58 -10.67 -8.15 3.37
N ILE A 59 -10.12 -9.26 2.88
CA ILE A 59 -10.52 -10.62 3.27
C ILE A 59 -10.23 -10.85 4.75
N ALA A 60 -9.01 -10.50 5.21
CA ALA A 60 -8.62 -10.62 6.62
C ALA A 60 -9.60 -9.86 7.53
N HIS A 61 -9.91 -8.61 7.20
CA HIS A 61 -10.84 -7.78 7.96
C HIS A 61 -12.26 -8.34 7.97
N ARG A 62 -12.82 -8.71 6.82
CA ARG A 62 -14.21 -9.20 6.72
C ARG A 62 -14.41 -10.54 7.43
N MET A 63 -13.37 -11.36 7.48
CA MET A 63 -13.39 -12.66 8.13
C MET A 63 -12.89 -12.61 9.59
N SER A 64 -12.52 -11.43 10.09
CA SER A 64 -11.89 -11.24 11.41
C SER A 64 -10.68 -12.16 11.62
N LEU A 65 -9.87 -12.33 10.57
CA LEU A 65 -8.68 -13.18 10.58
C LEU A 65 -7.41 -12.36 10.78
N PRO A 66 -6.39 -12.92 11.46
CA PRO A 66 -5.03 -12.38 11.37
C PRO A 66 -4.56 -12.34 9.91
N ARG A 67 -3.77 -11.31 9.55
CA ARG A 67 -3.23 -11.11 8.19
C ARG A 67 -2.52 -12.34 7.64
N VAL A 68 -1.72 -12.99 8.48
CA VAL A 68 -0.96 -14.19 8.12
C VAL A 68 -1.88 -15.38 7.81
N VAL A 69 -3.00 -15.51 8.54
CA VAL A 69 -3.98 -16.58 8.30
C VAL A 69 -4.68 -16.36 6.96
N ALA A 70 -5.16 -15.13 6.70
CA ALA A 70 -5.81 -14.80 5.43
C ALA A 70 -4.88 -15.03 4.23
N THR A 71 -3.64 -14.56 4.29
CA THR A 71 -2.64 -14.76 3.23
C THR A 71 -2.29 -16.23 3.01
N THR A 72 -2.26 -17.03 4.08
CA THR A 72 -2.05 -18.49 4.00
C THR A 72 -3.21 -19.19 3.30
N ILE A 73 -4.45 -18.87 3.67
CA ILE A 73 -5.66 -19.42 3.04
C ILE A 73 -5.70 -19.06 1.55
N ILE A 74 -5.46 -17.78 1.22
CA ILE A 74 -5.42 -17.32 -0.18
C ILE A 74 -4.33 -18.05 -0.96
N THR A 75 -3.15 -18.24 -0.37
CA THR A 75 -2.06 -19.00 -0.99
C THR A 75 -2.48 -20.44 -1.25
N HIS A 76 -3.18 -21.07 -0.32
CA HIS A 76 -3.72 -22.43 -0.48
C HIS A 76 -4.73 -22.48 -1.64
N LEU A 77 -5.74 -21.61 -1.63
CA LEU A 77 -6.77 -21.53 -2.69
C LEU A 77 -6.14 -21.29 -4.07
N ALA A 78 -5.15 -20.40 -4.16
CA ALA A 78 -4.46 -20.10 -5.41
C ALA A 78 -3.67 -21.30 -5.94
N ARG A 79 -3.04 -22.10 -5.06
CA ARG A 79 -2.32 -23.32 -5.45
C ARG A 79 -3.24 -24.39 -6.02
N GLN A 80 -4.48 -24.45 -5.54
CA GLN A 80 -5.53 -25.34 -6.06
C GLN A 80 -6.22 -24.80 -7.32
N GLY A 81 -5.91 -23.57 -7.75
CA GLY A 81 -6.53 -22.94 -8.92
C GLY A 81 -7.95 -22.43 -8.68
N LEU A 82 -8.44 -22.46 -7.43
CA LEU A 82 -9.78 -22.01 -7.06
C LEU A 82 -9.94 -20.49 -7.15
N VAL A 83 -8.84 -19.77 -6.99
CA VAL A 83 -8.80 -18.30 -7.09
C VAL A 83 -7.67 -17.84 -8.01
N GLN A 84 -7.89 -16.70 -8.66
CA GLN A 84 -6.87 -15.94 -9.35
C GLN A 84 -6.33 -14.86 -8.41
N ILE A 85 -5.03 -14.58 -8.50
CA ILE A 85 -4.40 -13.52 -7.72
C ILE A 85 -3.68 -12.52 -8.63
N SER A 86 -3.63 -11.26 -8.24
CA SER A 86 -2.80 -10.26 -8.94
C SER A 86 -1.30 -10.56 -8.75
N PRO A 87 -0.46 -10.19 -9.72
CA PRO A 87 0.99 -10.14 -9.51
C PRO A 87 1.35 -9.20 -8.35
N LEU A 88 2.43 -9.52 -7.62
CA LEU A 88 2.91 -8.66 -6.53
C LEU A 88 3.39 -7.29 -7.02
N THR A 89 4.09 -7.28 -8.16
CA THR A 89 4.63 -6.08 -8.78
C THR A 89 3.75 -5.64 -9.92
N PRO A 90 3.32 -4.37 -9.97
CA PRO A 90 2.52 -3.85 -11.07
C PRO A 90 3.31 -3.84 -12.38
N SER A 91 2.61 -4.03 -13.50
CA SER A 91 3.19 -3.81 -14.82
C SER A 91 3.37 -2.32 -15.10
N ALA A 92 4.27 -1.97 -16.02
CA ALA A 92 4.41 -0.59 -16.50
C ALA A 92 3.08 -0.05 -17.07
N GLY A 93 2.33 -0.88 -17.80
CA GLY A 93 1.01 -0.50 -18.31
C GLY A 93 -0.01 -0.19 -17.20
N PHE A 94 0.03 -0.93 -16.09
CA PHE A 94 -0.81 -0.63 -14.93
C PHE A 94 -0.38 0.70 -14.27
N LEU A 95 0.91 0.97 -14.16
CA LEU A 95 1.43 2.23 -13.60
C LEU A 95 0.94 3.43 -14.42
N SER A 96 1.08 3.41 -15.75
CA SER A 96 0.59 4.48 -16.62
C SER A 96 -0.93 4.64 -16.54
N GLN A 97 -1.68 3.53 -16.45
CA GLN A 97 -3.13 3.57 -16.24
C GLN A 97 -3.50 4.20 -14.88
N ALA A 98 -2.76 3.88 -13.82
CA ALA A 98 -2.98 4.43 -12.49
C ALA A 98 -2.73 5.95 -12.46
N ILE A 99 -1.68 6.43 -13.14
CA ILE A 99 -1.41 7.86 -13.29
C ILE A 99 -2.58 8.56 -13.99
N ALA A 100 -3.04 8.04 -15.13
CA ALA A 100 -4.16 8.57 -15.89
C ALA A 100 -5.45 8.63 -15.05
N ALA A 101 -5.77 7.54 -14.35
CA ALA A 101 -6.96 7.49 -13.49
C ALA A 101 -6.90 8.54 -12.36
N LEU A 102 -5.72 8.75 -11.76
CA LEU A 102 -5.53 9.75 -10.69
C LEU A 102 -5.65 11.19 -11.20
N THR A 103 -5.28 11.47 -12.46
CA THR A 103 -5.40 12.80 -13.09
C THR A 103 -6.75 13.10 -13.72
N GLY A 104 -7.67 12.13 -13.76
CA GLY A 104 -9.02 12.32 -14.30
C GLY A 104 -9.23 11.79 -15.73
N ASP A 105 -8.20 11.16 -16.31
CA ASP A 105 -8.29 10.53 -17.63
C ASP A 105 -8.82 9.10 -17.49
N GLN A 106 -10.06 8.88 -17.92
CA GLN A 106 -10.72 7.58 -17.83
C GLN A 106 -10.33 6.70 -19.03
N HIS A 107 -9.48 5.69 -18.77
CA HIS A 107 -9.21 4.60 -19.73
C HIS A 107 -9.68 3.26 -19.13
N HIS A 108 -10.70 2.63 -19.73
CA HIS A 108 -10.99 1.21 -19.52
C HIS A 108 -10.19 0.41 -20.57
N ARG A 109 -9.32 -0.55 -20.25
CA ARG A 109 -9.54 -1.79 -19.47
C ARG A 109 -8.23 -2.26 -18.82
N ALA A 110 -8.29 -2.78 -17.60
CA ALA A 110 -7.38 -3.88 -17.22
C ALA A 110 -8.14 -5.19 -17.46
N ALA A 111 -7.66 -6.00 -18.40
CA ALA A 111 -8.23 -7.34 -18.66
C ALA A 111 -7.88 -8.33 -17.54
N SER A 112 -6.80 -8.07 -16.80
CA SER A 112 -6.27 -8.91 -15.73
C SER A 112 -6.27 -8.20 -14.37
N LEU A 113 -6.31 -9.00 -13.29
CA LEU A 113 -6.11 -8.49 -11.93
C LEU A 113 -4.76 -7.81 -11.80
N SER A 114 -4.77 -6.57 -11.31
CA SER A 114 -3.55 -5.80 -11.07
C SER A 114 -3.67 -5.01 -9.78
N SER A 115 -2.57 -4.92 -9.03
CA SER A 115 -2.52 -4.07 -7.85
C SER A 115 -1.14 -3.51 -7.59
N MET A 116 -1.11 -2.45 -6.80
CA MET A 116 0.07 -1.78 -6.32
C MET A 116 -0.13 -1.40 -4.85
N LYS A 117 0.92 -1.45 -4.05
CA LYS A 117 0.92 -0.97 -2.67
C LYS A 117 1.81 0.25 -2.50
N ILE A 118 1.27 1.28 -1.87
CA ILE A 118 2.00 2.47 -1.41
C ILE A 118 1.92 2.48 0.10
N ILE A 119 3.07 2.55 0.77
CA ILE A 119 3.10 2.76 2.22
C ILE A 119 2.89 4.24 2.49
N VAL A 120 1.94 4.55 3.37
CA VAL A 120 1.71 5.91 3.87
C VAL A 120 2.11 5.91 5.34
N THR A 121 3.07 6.73 5.71
CA THR A 121 3.55 6.82 7.09
C THR A 121 3.89 8.25 7.46
N GLY A 122 4.19 8.51 8.72
CA GLY A 122 4.53 9.83 9.23
C GLY A 122 4.47 9.87 10.75
N PRO A 123 4.97 10.95 11.36
CA PRO A 123 4.85 11.18 12.80
C PRO A 123 3.39 11.27 13.25
N ALA A 124 3.16 11.10 14.55
CA ALA A 124 1.85 11.34 15.15
C ALA A 124 1.34 12.75 14.81
N GLY A 125 0.08 12.84 14.35
CA GLY A 125 -0.52 14.11 13.95
C GLY A 125 -0.07 14.67 12.60
N ALA A 126 0.66 13.91 11.77
CA ALA A 126 1.00 14.32 10.41
C ALA A 126 -0.19 14.25 9.42
N GLY A 127 -1.26 13.55 9.78
CA GLY A 127 -2.48 13.43 8.96
C GLY A 127 -2.54 12.18 8.07
N VAL A 128 -1.80 11.11 8.43
CA VAL A 128 -1.78 9.84 7.67
C VAL A 128 -3.18 9.26 7.45
N SER A 129 -3.95 9.03 8.52
CA SER A 129 -5.31 8.49 8.42
C SER A 129 -6.25 9.40 7.63
N THR A 130 -6.10 10.71 7.80
CA THR A 130 -6.86 11.72 7.04
C THR A 130 -6.56 11.61 5.55
N PHE A 131 -5.28 11.53 5.18
CA PHE A 131 -4.82 11.39 3.79
C PHE A 131 -5.38 10.11 3.15
N VAL A 132 -5.23 8.97 3.84
CA VAL A 132 -5.69 7.67 3.34
C VAL A 132 -7.21 7.67 3.21
N GLY A 133 -7.95 8.20 4.19
CA GLY A 133 -9.40 8.33 4.14
C GLY A 133 -9.89 9.23 2.99
N ALA A 134 -9.25 10.38 2.77
CA ALA A 134 -9.63 11.31 1.70
C ALA A 134 -9.32 10.74 0.31
N ALA A 135 -8.18 10.06 0.15
CA ALA A 135 -7.79 9.43 -1.12
C ALA A 135 -8.65 8.22 -1.47
N ALA A 136 -8.98 7.39 -0.48
CA ALA A 136 -9.71 6.14 -0.68
C ALA A 136 -11.15 6.38 -1.13
N ARG A 137 -11.66 5.56 -2.07
CA ARG A 137 -13.06 5.66 -2.51
C ARG A 137 -14.06 5.27 -1.42
N HIS A 138 -13.70 4.29 -0.61
CA HIS A 138 -14.50 3.79 0.49
C HIS A 138 -13.73 3.98 1.80
N ALA A 139 -14.41 3.84 2.94
CA ALA A 139 -13.78 3.89 4.24
C ALA A 139 -12.60 2.90 4.30
N PRO A 140 -11.41 3.32 4.79
CA PRO A 140 -10.26 2.43 4.91
C PRO A 140 -10.57 1.23 5.81
N VAL A 141 -10.12 0.05 5.38
CA VAL A 141 -10.14 -1.16 6.19
C VAL A 141 -9.17 -0.99 7.35
N ARG A 142 -9.58 -1.36 8.56
CA ARG A 142 -8.72 -1.31 9.75
C ARG A 142 -8.39 -2.71 10.24
N LEU A 143 -7.13 -2.94 10.55
CA LEU A 143 -6.65 -4.17 11.16
C LEU A 143 -5.72 -3.84 12.33
N LEU A 144 -5.82 -4.59 13.41
CA LEU A 144 -4.89 -4.48 14.54
C LEU A 144 -3.77 -5.50 14.41
N GLU A 145 -2.54 -5.05 14.61
CA GLU A 145 -1.35 -5.89 14.75
C GLU A 145 -0.81 -5.75 16.16
N THR A 146 -0.68 -6.85 16.86
CA THR A 146 -0.16 -6.87 18.24
C THR A 146 1.26 -7.40 18.22
N ILE A 147 2.21 -6.58 18.64
CA ILE A 147 3.62 -6.94 18.73
C ILE A 147 4.14 -6.73 20.15
N PRO A 148 5.07 -7.59 20.62
CA PRO A 148 5.78 -7.32 21.86
C PRO A 148 6.76 -6.15 21.65
N ASP A 149 6.84 -5.25 22.62
CA ASP A 149 7.92 -4.28 22.70
C ASP A 149 9.22 -4.94 23.21
N ARG A 150 10.30 -4.15 23.36
CA ARG A 150 11.59 -4.64 23.85
C ARG A 150 11.55 -5.17 25.28
N ALA A 151 10.55 -4.79 26.07
CA ALA A 151 10.34 -5.26 27.43
C ALA A 151 9.37 -6.47 27.50
N GLY A 152 8.86 -6.92 26.34
CA GLY A 152 7.90 -8.02 26.22
C GLY A 152 6.44 -7.61 26.43
N ALA A 153 6.14 -6.32 26.60
CA ALA A 153 4.76 -5.85 26.72
C ALA A 153 4.08 -5.81 25.34
N LEU A 154 2.88 -6.37 25.24
CA LEU A 154 2.14 -6.39 23.99
C LEU A 154 1.53 -5.02 23.70
N THR A 155 1.87 -4.45 22.54
CA THR A 155 1.29 -3.21 22.04
C THR A 155 0.57 -3.47 20.73
N SER A 156 -0.67 -3.01 20.62
CA SER A 156 -1.47 -3.13 19.41
C SER A 156 -1.40 -1.85 18.59
N TYR A 157 -1.06 -1.98 17.32
CA TYR A 157 -1.04 -0.91 16.34
C TYR A 157 -2.13 -1.12 15.30
N CYS A 158 -2.73 -0.02 14.83
CA CYS A 158 -3.72 -0.07 13.76
C CYS A 158 -3.04 0.16 12.41
N LEU A 159 -3.22 -0.80 11.50
CA LEU A 159 -3.00 -0.62 10.07
C LEU A 159 -4.31 -0.18 9.42
N GLU A 160 -4.25 0.80 8.53
CA GLU A 160 -5.41 1.20 7.73
C GLU A 160 -5.09 1.00 6.25
N GLN A 161 -5.98 0.31 5.52
CA GLN A 161 -5.84 0.13 4.09
C GLN A 161 -6.95 0.86 3.34
N GLY A 162 -6.57 1.93 2.66
CA GLY A 162 -7.39 2.58 1.64
C GLY A 162 -7.11 2.00 0.25
N ALA A 163 -8.01 2.27 -0.70
CA ALA A 163 -7.78 1.91 -2.10
C ALA A 163 -8.36 2.97 -3.05
N VAL A 164 -7.64 3.19 -4.14
CA VAL A 164 -8.10 3.94 -5.32
C VAL A 164 -8.33 2.94 -6.45
N ASP A 165 -9.57 2.88 -6.93
CA ASP A 165 -9.92 2.10 -8.11
C ASP A 165 -9.35 2.78 -9.37
N VAL A 166 -8.58 2.03 -10.14
CA VAL A 166 -8.01 2.43 -11.44
C VAL A 166 -8.81 1.82 -12.58
N SER A 167 -9.30 0.60 -12.38
CA SER A 167 -10.21 -0.11 -13.28
C SER A 167 -11.03 -1.13 -12.48
N PRO A 168 -12.00 -1.85 -13.07
CA PRO A 168 -12.76 -2.88 -12.36
C PRO A 168 -11.89 -3.98 -11.71
N ASN A 169 -10.72 -4.25 -12.28
CA ASN A 169 -9.77 -5.28 -11.83
C ASN A 169 -8.44 -4.71 -11.32
N GLY A 170 -8.35 -3.38 -11.14
CA GLY A 170 -7.10 -2.67 -10.90
C GLY A 170 -7.21 -1.68 -9.75
N ARG A 171 -6.36 -1.83 -8.72
CA ARG A 171 -6.37 -0.96 -7.53
C ARG A 171 -4.97 -0.51 -7.07
N VAL A 172 -4.87 0.76 -6.67
CA VAL A 172 -3.72 1.27 -5.90
C VAL A 172 -4.12 1.27 -4.43
N HIS A 173 -3.45 0.45 -3.63
CA HIS A 173 -3.66 0.32 -2.20
C HIS A 173 -2.76 1.28 -1.43
N LEU A 174 -3.34 1.98 -0.48
CA LEU A 174 -2.66 2.86 0.45
C LEU A 174 -2.65 2.18 1.81
N LEU A 175 -1.49 1.72 2.24
CA LEU A 175 -1.32 1.08 3.54
C LEU A 175 -0.75 2.10 4.53
N ALA A 176 -1.61 2.66 5.37
CA ALA A 176 -1.21 3.44 6.52
C ALA A 176 -0.56 2.52 7.55
N ALA A 177 0.71 2.77 7.84
CA ALA A 177 1.46 2.02 8.84
C ALA A 177 2.09 2.99 9.87
N PRO A 178 2.18 2.59 11.15
CA PRO A 178 2.92 3.35 12.14
C PRO A 178 4.38 3.56 11.69
N PRO A 179 5.05 4.61 12.19
CA PRO A 179 6.41 4.88 11.79
C PRO A 179 7.36 3.76 12.24
N PRO A 180 8.46 3.51 11.50
CA PRO A 180 9.32 2.35 11.73
C PRO A 180 9.89 2.30 13.15
N ALA A 181 10.15 3.44 13.78
CA ALA A 181 10.71 3.53 15.13
C ALA A 181 9.86 2.84 16.21
N VAL A 182 8.55 2.69 16.01
CA VAL A 182 7.64 2.01 16.95
C VAL A 182 7.07 0.72 16.37
N PHE A 183 7.45 0.36 15.15
CA PHE A 183 6.86 -0.74 14.39
C PHE A 183 7.94 -1.55 13.65
N ASP A 184 9.16 -1.58 14.20
CA ASP A 184 10.37 -2.12 13.60
C ASP A 184 10.24 -3.63 13.31
N ALA A 185 9.68 -4.40 14.25
CA ALA A 185 9.50 -5.85 14.14
C ALA A 185 8.66 -6.26 12.92
N LEU A 186 7.68 -5.45 12.52
CA LEU A 186 6.80 -5.72 11.37
C LEU A 186 7.08 -4.82 10.17
N TRP A 187 8.00 -3.85 10.26
CA TRP A 187 8.27 -2.89 9.20
C TRP A 187 8.69 -3.59 7.89
N VAL A 188 9.56 -4.59 7.97
CA VAL A 188 10.01 -5.38 6.82
C VAL A 188 8.85 -6.14 6.18
N ASP A 189 7.93 -6.68 6.99
CA ASP A 189 6.76 -7.40 6.51
C ASP A 189 5.76 -6.47 5.80
N VAL A 190 5.45 -5.32 6.43
CA VAL A 190 4.50 -4.33 5.89
C VAL A 190 5.01 -3.65 4.63
N THR A 191 6.31 -3.38 4.54
CA THR A 191 6.93 -2.78 3.34
C THR A 191 7.14 -3.77 2.19
N ARG A 192 7.03 -5.08 2.44
CA ARG A 192 7.19 -6.11 1.40
C ARG A 192 6.27 -5.86 0.21
N ALA A 193 6.84 -5.89 -0.98
CA ALA A 193 6.13 -5.66 -2.25
C ALA A 193 5.41 -4.29 -2.35
N ALA A 194 5.78 -3.31 -1.51
CA ALA A 194 5.43 -1.93 -1.76
C ALA A 194 6.18 -1.41 -2.98
N SER A 195 5.51 -0.58 -3.78
CA SER A 195 6.09 0.07 -4.95
C SER A 195 6.62 1.47 -4.66
N ALA A 196 6.19 2.06 -3.54
CA ALA A 196 6.60 3.38 -3.11
C ALA A 196 6.28 3.62 -1.62
N ILE A 197 6.91 4.65 -1.06
CA ILE A 197 6.61 5.18 0.27
C ILE A 197 6.25 6.67 0.15
N LEU A 198 5.25 7.07 0.91
CA LEU A 198 4.80 8.44 1.06
C LEU A 198 4.89 8.80 2.54
N VAL A 199 5.72 9.79 2.87
CA VAL A 199 5.91 10.26 4.25
C VAL A 199 5.19 11.59 4.45
N LEU A 200 4.11 11.58 5.24
CA LEU A 200 3.39 12.77 5.66
C LEU A 200 4.22 13.53 6.69
N VAL A 201 4.31 14.84 6.49
CA VAL A 201 5.01 15.78 7.35
C VAL A 201 4.01 16.82 7.85
N ASN A 202 3.92 17.00 9.17
CA ASN A 202 3.12 18.09 9.73
C ASN A 202 3.81 19.43 9.46
N SER A 203 3.18 20.33 8.72
CA SER A 203 3.77 21.64 8.36
C SER A 203 4.15 22.52 9.56
N HIS A 204 3.50 22.36 10.73
CA HIS A 204 3.85 23.07 11.96
C HIS A 204 5.00 22.42 12.73
N ARG A 205 5.24 21.12 12.54
CA ARG A 205 6.28 20.35 13.23
C ARG A 205 7.10 19.49 12.24
N PRO A 206 7.69 20.11 11.20
CA PRO A 206 8.25 19.39 10.07
C PRO A 206 9.39 18.44 10.48
N TRP A 207 10.19 18.86 11.45
CA TRP A 207 11.37 18.13 11.92
C TRP A 207 11.08 16.78 12.58
N THR A 208 9.86 16.59 13.08
CA THR A 208 9.46 15.30 13.67
C THR A 208 9.46 14.17 12.65
N ALA A 209 9.44 14.48 11.35
CA ALA A 209 9.47 13.51 10.27
C ALA A 209 10.86 12.99 9.92
N ILE A 210 11.95 13.61 10.38
CA ILE A 210 13.32 13.21 10.01
C ILE A 210 13.58 11.71 10.25
N PRO A 211 13.32 11.13 11.44
CA PRO A 211 13.58 9.71 11.67
C PRO A 211 12.74 8.78 10.78
N VAL A 212 11.53 9.23 10.41
CA VAL A 212 10.64 8.48 9.52
C VAL A 212 11.14 8.52 8.08
N LEU A 213 11.68 9.67 7.65
CA LEU A 213 12.27 9.85 6.33
C LEU A 213 13.55 9.03 6.15
N GLU A 214 14.41 9.00 7.18
CA GLU A 214 15.62 8.17 7.18
C GLU A 214 15.28 6.69 7.07
N ALA A 215 14.38 6.18 7.91
CA ALA A 215 13.94 4.79 7.85
C ALA A 215 13.20 4.45 6.54
N ALA A 216 12.46 5.39 5.95
CA ALA A 216 11.85 5.21 4.64
C ALA A 216 12.91 5.14 3.53
N HIS A 217 13.98 5.93 3.62
CA HIS A 217 15.08 5.92 2.65
C HIS A 217 15.82 4.59 2.63
N GLU A 218 16.05 3.99 3.80
CA GLU A 218 16.71 2.69 3.94
C GLU A 218 16.00 1.57 3.16
N THR A 219 14.70 1.70 2.90
CA THR A 219 13.93 0.73 2.09
C THR A 219 14.29 0.75 0.60
N ARG A 220 14.96 1.82 0.12
CA ARG A 220 15.30 2.08 -1.29
C ARG A 220 14.09 2.11 -2.24
N LEU A 221 12.87 2.20 -1.70
CA LEU A 221 11.67 2.41 -2.49
C LEU A 221 11.58 3.88 -2.94
N PRO A 222 10.96 4.15 -4.11
CA PRO A 222 10.60 5.51 -4.50
C PRO A 222 9.86 6.23 -3.36
N LEU A 223 10.38 7.38 -2.96
CA LEU A 223 9.91 8.15 -1.82
C LEU A 223 9.37 9.51 -2.28
N LEU A 224 8.27 9.96 -1.65
CA LEU A 224 7.80 11.34 -1.69
C LEU A 224 7.55 11.86 -0.26
N MET A 225 8.17 12.98 0.07
CA MET A 225 7.88 13.76 1.27
C MET A 225 6.67 14.65 1.00
N VAL A 226 5.63 14.49 1.80
CA VAL A 226 4.36 15.18 1.62
C VAL A 226 4.09 16.07 2.80
N VAL A 227 4.26 17.37 2.60
CA VAL A 227 3.99 18.39 3.61
C VAL A 227 2.49 18.61 3.66
N ASN A 228 1.86 18.12 4.72
CA ASN A 228 0.46 18.35 4.99
C ASN A 228 0.28 19.79 5.49
N HIS A 229 -0.35 20.60 4.66
CA HIS A 229 -0.58 22.01 4.91
C HIS A 229 -2.07 22.31 4.77
N ILE A 230 -2.68 22.75 5.87
CA ILE A 230 -4.13 23.01 5.98
C ILE A 230 -4.45 24.50 6.12
N ASP A 231 -3.43 25.34 6.29
CA ASP A 231 -3.58 26.78 6.44
C ASP A 231 -3.80 27.47 5.10
N SER A 232 -4.17 28.74 5.13
CA SER A 232 -4.37 29.57 3.93
C SER A 232 -3.05 30.05 3.29
N SER A 233 -1.91 29.78 3.92
CA SER A 233 -0.61 30.14 3.37
C SER A 233 -0.20 29.19 2.23
N HIS A 234 0.70 29.66 1.38
CA HIS A 234 1.20 28.89 0.23
C HIS A 234 2.73 28.78 0.36
N PRO A 235 3.24 27.84 1.18
CA PRO A 235 4.67 27.74 1.37
C PRO A 235 5.36 27.31 0.07
N ASP A 236 6.55 27.84 -0.18
CA ASP A 236 7.36 27.46 -1.34
C ASP A 236 8.03 26.09 -1.08
N PRO A 237 7.76 25.05 -1.89
CA PRO A 237 8.44 23.76 -1.79
C PRO A 237 9.96 23.85 -1.78
N SER A 238 10.54 24.81 -2.52
CA SER A 238 11.99 24.98 -2.64
C SER A 238 12.62 25.44 -1.33
N ASN A 239 11.94 26.32 -0.60
CA ASN A 239 12.37 26.76 0.72
C ASN A 239 12.32 25.59 1.73
N ILE A 240 11.24 24.81 1.72
CA ILE A 240 11.13 23.62 2.57
C ILE A 240 12.25 22.64 2.22
N ALA A 241 12.51 22.40 0.93
CA ALA A 241 13.54 21.49 0.45
C ALA A 241 14.92 21.92 0.93
N ALA A 242 15.25 23.21 0.81
CA ALA A 242 16.49 23.77 1.32
C ALA A 242 16.66 23.55 2.84
N ARG A 243 15.58 23.73 3.63
CA ARG A 243 15.60 23.50 5.08
C ARG A 243 15.85 22.03 5.45
N PHE A 244 15.33 21.11 4.66
CA PHE A 244 15.54 19.67 4.85
C PHE A 244 16.81 19.13 4.19
N GLY A 245 17.52 19.94 3.40
CA GLY A 245 18.68 19.49 2.62
C GLY A 245 18.35 18.50 1.51
N VAL A 246 17.11 18.51 0.99
CA VAL A 246 16.63 17.57 -0.04
C VAL A 246 16.37 18.26 -1.37
N GLU A 247 16.26 17.47 -2.44
CA GLU A 247 15.83 17.98 -3.74
C GLU A 247 14.36 18.40 -3.70
N SER A 248 14.02 19.53 -4.33
CA SER A 248 12.64 20.05 -4.35
C SER A 248 11.64 19.08 -4.98
N ASP A 249 12.12 18.21 -5.86
CA ASP A 249 11.36 17.20 -6.56
C ASP A 249 10.77 16.11 -5.61
N LEU A 250 11.39 15.93 -4.44
CA LEU A 250 10.97 15.01 -3.38
C LEU A 250 9.87 15.58 -2.51
N ILE A 251 9.58 16.87 -2.61
CA ILE A 251 8.59 17.55 -1.77
C ILE A 251 7.31 17.80 -2.56
N HIS A 252 6.18 17.51 -1.91
CA HIS A 252 4.87 17.91 -2.38
C HIS A 252 4.06 18.49 -1.23
N ILE A 253 3.36 19.60 -1.47
CA ILE A 253 2.46 20.20 -0.49
C ILE A 253 1.04 19.73 -0.81
N THR A 254 0.31 19.28 0.20
CA THR A 254 -1.07 18.84 0.05
C THR A 254 -1.89 19.22 1.27
N ASP A 255 -3.20 19.42 1.09
CA ASP A 255 -4.17 19.29 2.17
C ASP A 255 -4.62 17.83 2.23
N ALA A 256 -4.29 17.12 3.31
CA ALA A 256 -4.65 15.72 3.49
C ALA A 256 -6.17 15.47 3.54
N ARG A 257 -6.99 16.50 3.76
CA ARG A 257 -8.46 16.41 3.77
C ARG A 257 -9.06 16.47 2.37
N SER A 258 -8.35 17.03 1.41
CA SER A 258 -8.85 17.29 0.07
C SER A 258 -8.61 16.08 -0.84
N ARG A 259 -9.68 15.37 -1.21
CA ARG A 259 -9.61 14.24 -2.14
C ARG A 259 -8.90 14.58 -3.47
N PRO A 260 -9.19 15.72 -4.14
CA PRO A 260 -8.42 16.11 -5.33
C PRO A 260 -6.92 16.29 -5.05
N ALA A 261 -6.56 16.89 -3.91
CA ALA A 261 -5.15 17.13 -3.56
C ALA A 261 -4.41 15.82 -3.25
N THR A 262 -5.03 14.90 -2.50
CA THR A 262 -4.43 13.59 -2.21
C THR A 262 -4.27 12.76 -3.48
N ARG A 263 -5.22 12.81 -4.42
CA ARG A 263 -5.09 12.16 -5.75
C ARG A 263 -3.97 12.75 -6.58
N SER A 264 -3.82 14.08 -6.60
CA SER A 264 -2.71 14.77 -7.27
C SER A 264 -1.36 14.36 -6.67
N THR A 265 -1.28 14.25 -5.34
CA THR A 265 -0.11 13.76 -4.61
C THR A 265 0.27 12.35 -5.04
N LEU A 266 -0.71 11.44 -5.12
CA LEU A 266 -0.47 10.07 -5.58
C LEU A 266 0.00 10.04 -7.04
N ALA A 267 -0.60 10.84 -7.93
CA ALA A 267 -0.15 10.93 -9.33
C ALA A 267 1.31 11.42 -9.41
N ARG A 268 1.69 12.41 -8.60
CA ARG A 268 3.07 12.90 -8.49
C ARG A 268 4.00 11.77 -8.04
N LEU A 269 3.64 11.01 -7.02
CA LEU A 269 4.44 9.87 -6.55
C LEU A 269 4.59 8.80 -7.63
N LEU A 270 3.51 8.43 -8.31
CA LEU A 270 3.55 7.41 -9.36
C LEU A 270 4.43 7.83 -10.55
N ARG A 271 4.44 9.11 -10.93
CA ARG A 271 5.41 9.61 -11.92
C ARG A 271 6.85 9.48 -11.43
N ARG A 272 7.12 9.60 -10.12
CA ARG A 272 8.44 9.28 -9.56
C ARG A 272 8.76 7.81 -9.72
N VAL A 273 7.80 6.92 -9.44
CA VAL A 273 7.98 5.46 -9.63
C VAL A 273 8.32 5.15 -11.09
N GLU A 274 7.63 5.79 -12.04
CA GLU A 274 7.87 5.62 -13.48
C GLU A 274 9.27 6.12 -13.89
N ALA A 275 9.70 7.26 -13.36
CA ALA A 275 11.02 7.82 -13.60
C ALA A 275 12.15 7.08 -12.86
N ALA A 276 11.85 6.44 -11.72
CA ALA A 276 12.82 5.82 -10.81
C ALA A 276 13.37 4.46 -11.30
N SER A 277 13.53 4.29 -12.62
CA SER A 277 14.50 3.30 -13.14
C SER A 277 15.94 3.56 -12.64
N THR A 278 16.16 4.68 -11.92
CA THR A 278 17.37 4.98 -11.13
C THR A 278 16.93 5.51 -9.74
N PRO A 279 17.45 4.97 -8.61
CA PRO A 279 17.07 5.44 -7.27
C PRO A 279 17.53 6.89 -7.05
N ALA A 280 16.60 7.76 -6.65
CA ALA A 280 16.92 9.12 -6.23
C ALA A 280 17.78 9.07 -4.96
N ALA A 281 18.99 9.62 -5.04
CA ALA A 281 19.84 9.78 -3.87
C ALA A 281 19.24 10.87 -2.98
N LEU A 282 18.84 10.52 -1.75
CA LEU A 282 18.87 11.53 -0.70
C LEU A 282 20.35 11.85 -0.53
N ARG A 283 20.79 13.01 -1.03
CA ARG A 283 22.10 13.53 -0.67
C ARG A 283 22.04 13.65 0.85
N GLY A 284 22.84 12.82 1.51
CA GLY A 284 22.81 12.66 2.96
C GLY A 284 22.89 14.01 3.64
N VAL A 285 22.38 14.03 4.87
CA VAL A 285 22.37 15.12 5.85
C VAL A 285 20.96 15.66 6.11
N PHE A 286 20.09 14.84 6.71
CA PHE A 286 19.05 15.34 7.61
C PHE A 286 19.69 15.75 8.96
N THR A 287 20.72 16.61 8.98
CA THR A 287 21.30 17.03 10.27
C THR A 287 20.43 18.07 10.94
N GLN A 288 20.04 17.77 12.18
CA GLN A 288 19.44 18.72 13.12
C GLN A 288 20.32 19.99 13.33
N GLU A 289 21.61 19.94 13.02
CA GLU A 289 22.57 21.04 13.15
C GLU A 289 22.39 22.16 12.11
N ALA A 290 21.85 21.86 10.92
CA ALA A 290 21.50 22.90 9.94
C ALA A 290 20.31 23.77 10.38
N CYS A 291 19.65 23.41 11.51
CA CYS A 291 18.37 23.96 11.96
C CYS A 291 18.48 24.98 13.10
N ARG A 292 19.69 25.44 13.45
CA ARG A 292 19.92 26.51 14.46
C ARG A 292 20.19 27.90 13.84
N GLY A 293 20.15 28.02 12.51
CA GLY A 293 20.29 29.29 11.78
C GLY A 293 18.95 29.91 11.42
#